data_AF-A0A3N2EVX9-F1
#
_entry.id   AF-A0A3N2EVX9-F1
#
_cell.length_a   1.000
_cell.length_b   1.000
_cell.length_c   1.000
_cell.angle_alpha   90.00
_cell.angle_beta   90.00
_cell.angle_gamma   90.00
#
_symmetry.space_group_name_H-M   'P 1'
#
loop_
_entity.id
_entity.type
_entity.pdbx_description
1 polymer ?
#
loop_
_entity_poly.entity_id
_entity_poly.type
_entity_poly.pdbx_seq_one_letter_code
_entity_poly.pdbx_strand_id
1 'polypeptide(L)'
;MSTEIVTHVATVNFQEETLTEINELSNHLTRAGFTLVLNDENGKVHELGTNTFGMISAQTADEVKALCAGLAETALGRPVDVTVTTFDAWLKAQ
;
A
#
# COMPACT_ATOMS: atom_id res chain seq x y z
N MET A 1 11.69 16.59 17.93
CA MET A 1 10.46 16.32 17.15
C MET A 1 10.26 14.82 17.16
N SER A 2 9.19 14.34 17.78
CA SER A 2 8.82 12.92 17.76
C SER A 2 8.21 12.64 16.39
N THR A 3 8.78 11.72 15.62
CA THR A 3 8.15 11.29 14.35
C THR A 3 7.03 10.32 14.70
N GLU A 4 5.79 10.70 14.42
CA GLU A 4 4.62 9.84 14.66
C GLU A 4 4.63 8.69 13.66
N ILE A 5 4.50 7.45 14.16
CA ILE A 5 4.38 6.26 13.32
C ILE A 5 2.91 6.10 12.98
N VAL A 6 2.60 6.10 11.69
CA VAL A 6 1.24 5.97 11.17
C VAL A 6 1.15 4.71 10.30
N THR A 7 0.01 4.04 10.38
CA THR A 7 -0.32 2.94 9.48
C THR A 7 -1.03 3.51 8.25
N HIS A 8 -0.35 3.47 7.11
CA HIS A 8 -0.88 3.89 5.81
C HIS A 8 -1.44 2.71 5.04
N VAL A 9 -2.42 2.98 4.18
CA VAL A 9 -2.98 2.05 3.20
C VAL A 9 -2.84 2.69 1.83
N ALA A 10 -2.07 2.06 0.96
CA ALA A 10 -1.81 2.47 -0.42
C ALA A 10 -2.58 1.57 -1.39
N THR A 11 -3.33 2.16 -2.30
CA THR A 11 -4.05 1.47 -3.37
C THR A 11 -3.45 1.88 -4.71
N VAL A 12 -2.97 0.90 -5.47
CA VAL A 12 -2.39 1.10 -6.81
C VAL A 12 -3.51 1.00 -7.84
N ASN A 13 -3.74 2.08 -8.57
CA ASN A 13 -4.85 2.23 -9.50
C ASN A 13 -4.38 1.91 -10.93
N PHE A 14 -4.57 0.67 -11.37
CA PHE A 14 -4.32 0.26 -12.75
C PHE A 14 -5.33 -0.79 -13.20
N GLN A 15 -5.56 -0.86 -14.51
CA GLN A 15 -6.30 -1.96 -15.10
C GLN A 15 -5.37 -3.17 -15.18
N GLU A 16 -5.70 -4.21 -14.43
CA GLU A 16 -5.00 -5.49 -14.47
C GLU A 16 -5.20 -6.14 -15.85
N GLU A 17 -4.12 -6.47 -16.55
CA GLU A 17 -4.18 -7.18 -17.82
C GLU A 17 -3.77 -8.65 -17.63
N THR A 18 -2.91 -8.94 -16.65
CA THR A 18 -2.41 -10.29 -16.38
C THR A 18 -2.20 -10.59 -14.89
N LEU A 19 -2.24 -11.87 -14.52
CA LEU A 19 -1.86 -12.33 -13.17
C LEU A 19 -0.36 -12.09 -12.87
N THR A 20 0.48 -12.00 -13.90
CA THR A 20 1.91 -11.70 -13.74
C THR A 20 2.12 -10.31 -13.16
N GLU A 21 1.37 -9.32 -13.62
CA GLU A 21 1.44 -7.94 -13.11
C GLU A 21 1.10 -7.86 -11.61
N ILE A 22 0.04 -8.57 -11.19
CA ILE A 22 -0.38 -8.64 -9.79
C ILE A 22 0.74 -9.27 -8.92
N ASN A 23 1.37 -10.34 -9.42
CA ASN A 23 2.45 -11.01 -8.72
C ASN A 23 3.71 -10.14 -8.63
N GLU A 24 4.12 -9.50 -9.73
CA GLU A 24 5.30 -8.63 -9.74
C GLU A 24 5.10 -7.41 -8.84
N LEU A 25 3.92 -6.80 -8.88
CA LEU A 25 3.57 -5.70 -7.98
C LEU A 25 3.66 -6.16 -6.52
N SER A 26 2.99 -7.26 -6.18
CA SER A 26 3.01 -7.79 -4.81
C SER A 26 4.42 -8.10 -4.33
N ASN A 27 5.27 -8.70 -5.18
CA ASN A 27 6.66 -9.00 -4.86
C ASN A 27 7.49 -7.75 -4.59
N HIS A 28 7.33 -6.69 -5.39
CA HIS A 28 8.05 -5.44 -5.20
C HIS A 28 7.65 -4.73 -3.91
N LEU A 29 6.35 -4.61 -3.65
CA LEU A 29 5.84 -3.88 -2.49
C LEU A 29 6.13 -4.64 -1.20
N THR A 30 5.92 -5.96 -1.16
CA THR A 30 6.20 -6.76 0.05
C THR A 30 7.69 -6.77 0.41
N ARG A 31 8.58 -6.81 -0.58
CA ARG A 31 10.04 -6.67 -0.36
C ARG A 31 10.43 -5.30 0.20
N ALA A 32 9.65 -4.26 -0.09
CA ALA A 32 9.85 -2.92 0.45
C ALA A 32 9.22 -2.71 1.84
N GLY A 33 8.64 -3.75 2.43
CA GLY A 33 8.05 -3.71 3.77
C GLY A 33 6.54 -3.39 3.80
N PHE A 34 5.88 -3.35 2.65
CA PHE A 34 4.42 -3.30 2.61
C PHE A 34 3.81 -4.67 2.95
N THR A 35 2.58 -4.67 3.46
CA THR A 35 1.83 -5.88 3.86
C THR A 35 0.48 -5.95 3.16
N LEU A 36 -0.07 -7.16 2.99
CA LEU A 36 -1.42 -7.39 2.45
C LEU A 36 -2.49 -7.46 3.55
N VAL A 37 -2.05 -7.54 4.81
CA VAL A 37 -2.90 -7.64 5.99
C VAL A 37 -2.51 -6.59 7.02
N LEU A 38 -3.50 -6.00 7.69
CA LEU A 38 -3.31 -5.11 8.82
C LEU A 38 -4.16 -5.58 10.00
N ASN A 39 -3.65 -5.38 11.21
CA ASN A 39 -4.40 -5.63 12.43
C ASN A 39 -4.93 -4.31 12.99
N ASP A 40 -6.20 -4.28 13.38
CA ASP A 40 -6.74 -3.16 14.14
C ASP A 40 -6.29 -3.20 15.62
N GLU A 41 -6.67 -2.18 16.38
CA GLU A 41 -6.31 -2.04 17.79
C GLU A 41 -6.83 -3.18 18.68
N ASN A 42 -7.86 -3.91 18.23
CA ASN A 42 -8.41 -5.07 18.92
C ASN A 42 -7.72 -6.38 18.50
N GLY A 43 -6.72 -6.31 17.62
CA GLY A 43 -6.03 -7.47 17.07
C GLY A 43 -6.82 -8.21 15.99
N LYS A 44 -7.90 -7.65 15.46
CA LYS A 44 -8.63 -8.25 14.34
C LYS A 44 -7.84 -8.02 13.06
N VAL A 45 -7.63 -9.10 12.30
CA VAL A 45 -6.97 -9.08 11.00
C VAL A 45 -7.93 -8.54 9.93
N HIS A 46 -7.44 -7.65 9.09
CA HIS A 46 -8.13 -7.11 7.91
C HIS A 46 -7.28 -7.39 6.67
N GLU A 47 -7.87 -8.09 5.70
CA GLU A 47 -7.28 -8.26 4.37
C GLU A 47 -7.57 -7.02 3.52
N LEU A 48 -6.54 -6.47 2.89
CA LEU A 48 -6.65 -5.19 2.18
C LEU A 48 -7.20 -5.32 0.76
N GLY A 49 -7.18 -6.53 0.19
CA GLY A 49 -7.63 -6.82 -1.17
C GLY A 49 -6.56 -6.61 -2.23
N THR A 50 -6.94 -6.83 -3.49
CA THR A 50 -6.03 -6.73 -4.63
C THR A 50 -5.51 -5.29 -4.80
N ASN A 51 -4.23 -5.17 -5.15
CA ASN A 51 -3.52 -3.90 -5.38
C ASN A 51 -3.52 -2.92 -4.19
N THR A 52 -3.89 -3.39 -3.00
CA THR A 52 -3.97 -2.56 -1.79
C THR A 52 -3.02 -3.11 -0.74
N PHE A 53 -2.21 -2.22 -0.17
CA PHE A 53 -1.08 -2.59 0.66
C PHE A 53 -0.96 -1.67 1.87
N GLY A 54 -0.64 -2.23 3.02
CA GLY A 54 -0.41 -1.52 4.27
C GLY A 54 1.06 -1.19 4.47
N MET A 55 1.37 -0.05 5.10
CA MET A 55 2.72 0.30 5.50
C MET A 55 2.70 1.02 6.85
N ILE A 56 3.41 0.47 7.83
CA ILE A 56 3.63 1.12 9.13
C ILE A 56 4.92 1.91 9.02
N SER A 57 4.83 3.24 9.02
CA SER A 57 6.00 4.10 8.79
C SER A 57 5.86 5.44 9.48
N ALA A 58 7.01 6.07 9.74
CA ALA A 58 7.09 7.45 10.19
C ALA A 58 7.10 8.45 9.00
N GLN A 59 7.05 7.93 7.76
CA GLN A 59 6.92 8.71 6.54
C GLN A 59 5.53 9.34 6.44
N THR A 60 5.48 10.50 5.80
CA THR A 60 4.23 11.18 5.43
C THR A 60 3.49 10.39 4.35
N ALA A 61 2.18 10.65 4.20
CA ALA A 61 1.38 10.00 3.16
C ALA A 61 1.91 10.27 1.74
N ASP A 62 2.44 11.46 1.47
CA ASP A 62 3.04 11.81 0.18
C ASP A 62 4.34 11.05 -0.09
N GLU A 63 5.18 10.85 0.93
CA GLU A 63 6.39 10.03 0.82
C GLU A 63 6.05 8.55 0.59
N VAL A 64 5.04 8.02 1.29
CA VAL A 64 4.54 6.66 1.07
C VAL A 64 3.95 6.52 -0.34
N LYS A 65 3.20 7.53 -0.81
CA LYS A 65 2.65 7.57 -2.17
C LYS A 65 3.76 7.55 -3.21
N ALA A 66 4.79 8.39 -3.06
CA ALA A 66 5.92 8.44 -3.97
C ALA A 66 6.71 7.13 -3.99
N LEU A 67 6.94 6.51 -2.83
CA LEU A 67 7.59 5.21 -2.72
C LEU A 67 6.78 4.11 -3.43
N CYS A 68 5.48 4.02 -3.11
CA CYS A 68 4.59 3.02 -3.69
C CYS A 68 4.50 3.17 -5.21
N ALA A 69 4.34 4.40 -5.72
CA ALA A 69 4.29 4.68 -7.15
C ALA A 69 5.58 4.27 -7.88
N GLY A 70 6.76 4.60 -7.33
CA GLY A 70 8.04 4.21 -7.95
C GLY A 70 8.26 2.69 -7.98
N LEU A 71 7.85 1.98 -6.93
CA LEU A 71 7.91 0.51 -6.90
C LEU A 71 6.93 -0.12 -7.88
N ALA A 72 5.70 0.42 -7.96
CA ALA A 72 4.69 -0.06 -8.88
C ALA A 72 5.08 0.20 -10.35
N GLU A 73 5.67 1.35 -10.65
CA GLU A 73 6.22 1.64 -11.98
C GLU A 73 7.33 0.68 -12.36
N THR A 74 8.22 0.36 -11.42
CA THR A 74 9.29 -0.63 -11.64
C THR A 74 8.70 -2.02 -11.93
N ALA A 75 7.66 -2.42 -11.19
CA ALA A 75 7.03 -3.74 -11.35
C ALA A 75 6.21 -3.85 -12.65
N LEU A 76 5.52 -2.78 -13.05
CA LEU A 76 4.56 -2.77 -14.16
C LEU A 76 5.14 -2.21 -15.46
N GLY A 77 6.34 -1.64 -15.42
CA GLY A 77 7.01 -1.02 -16.56
C GLY A 77 6.34 0.26 -17.07
N ARG A 78 5.41 0.83 -16.30
CA ARG A 78 4.64 2.03 -16.66
C ARG A 78 4.22 2.81 -15.41
N PRO A 79 4.11 4.15 -15.49
CA PRO A 79 3.61 4.94 -14.37
C PRO A 79 2.17 4.55 -14.06
N VAL A 80 1.85 4.52 -12.77
CA VAL A 80 0.51 4.22 -12.26
C VAL A 80 0.11 5.21 -11.19
N ASP A 81 -1.19 5.48 -11.09
CA ASP A 81 -1.70 6.32 -10.02
C ASP A 81 -1.77 5.52 -8.71
N VAL A 82 -1.49 6.19 -7.60
CA VAL A 82 -1.55 5.61 -6.26
C VAL A 82 -2.33 6.54 -5.35
N THR A 83 -3.29 5.97 -4.63
CA THR A 83 -4.00 6.66 -3.54
C THR A 83 -3.44 6.17 -2.21
N VAL A 84 -3.19 7.08 -1.27
CA VAL A 84 -2.77 6.74 0.09
C VAL A 84 -3.76 7.33 1.08
N THR A 85 -4.17 6.52 2.05
CA THR A 85 -5.01 6.91 3.19
C THR A 85 -4.40 6.36 4.48
N THR A 86 -4.85 6.83 5.65
CA THR A 86 -4.54 6.17 6.92
C THR A 86 -5.41 4.92 7.09
N PHE A 87 -4.93 3.91 7.80
CA PHE A 87 -5.70 2.69 8.07
C PHE A 87 -7.05 2.97 8.74
N ASP A 88 -7.14 3.91 9.68
CA ASP A 88 -8.41 4.31 10.29
C ASP A 88 -9.43 4.88 9.30
N ALA A 89 -8.95 5.68 8.34
CA ALA A 89 -9.79 6.24 7.29
C ALA A 89 -10.25 5.15 6.32
N TRP A 90 -9.36 4.22 5.99
CA TRP A 90 -9.68 3.06 5.15
C TRP A 90 -10.74 2.16 5.79
N LEU A 91 -10.61 1.86 7.10
CA LEU A 91 -11.60 1.08 7.85
C LEU A 91 -12.99 1.73 7.88
N LYS A 92 -13.05 3.06 7.94
CA LYS A 92 -14.32 3.82 7.92
C LYS A 92 -14.98 3.88 6.55
N ALA A 93 -14.20 3.64 5.49
CA ALA A 93 -14.67 3.66 4.11
C ALA A 93 -15.13 2.29 3.59
N GLN A 94 -14.99 1.23 4.39
CA GLN A 94 -15.48 -0.12 4.12
C GLN A 94 -17.00 -0.24 4.26
#